data_AF-A0A315W445-F1
#
_entry.id   AF-A0A315W445-F1
#
_cell.length_a   1.000
_cell.length_b   1.000
_cell.length_c   1.000
_cell.angle_alpha   90.00
_cell.angle_beta   90.00
_cell.angle_gamma   90.00
#
_symmetry.space_group_name_H-M   'P 1'
#
loop_
_entity.id
_entity.type
_entity.pdbx_description
1 polymer ?
#
loop_
_entity_poly.entity_id
_entity_poly.type
_entity_poly.pdbx_seq_one_letter_code
_entity_poly.pdbx_strand_id
1 'polypeptide(L)'
;HCDLMQFRSSLSLLMETLNATTPHYVRCIKPNDEKLPFEYDSGRVVQQLRACGVLETIRISAQSYPSRWTYIEFYSRYSILMSHVEADFNDKKQTCKNVLQRLIQ
;
A
#
# COMPACT_ATOMS: atom_id res chain seq x y z
N HIS A 1 24.88 -28.35 -18.90
CA HIS A 1 24.73 -27.21 -19.84
C HIS A 1 23.31 -27.17 -20.42
N CYS A 2 22.68 -28.31 -20.73
CA CYS A 2 21.29 -28.39 -21.20
C CYS A 2 20.23 -28.00 -20.14
N ASP A 3 20.46 -28.32 -18.86
CA ASP A 3 19.49 -28.03 -17.78
C ASP A 3 19.31 -26.54 -17.51
N LEU A 4 20.37 -25.74 -17.70
CA LEU A 4 20.31 -24.30 -17.55
C LEU A 4 19.47 -23.65 -18.66
N MET A 5 19.51 -24.18 -19.89
CA MET A 5 18.66 -23.71 -20.98
C MET A 5 17.19 -24.06 -20.73
N GLN A 6 16.89 -25.28 -20.27
CA GLN A 6 15.54 -25.68 -19.91
C GLN A 6 14.96 -24.80 -18.79
N PHE A 7 15.72 -24.55 -17.73
CA PHE A 7 15.30 -23.66 -16.64
C PHE A 7 15.02 -22.24 -17.14
N ARG A 8 15.89 -21.68 -17.98
CA ARG A 8 15.71 -20.33 -18.55
C ARG A 8 14.47 -20.26 -19.43
N SER A 9 14.23 -21.26 -20.27
CA SER A 9 13.04 -21.32 -21.12
C SER A 9 11.75 -21.41 -20.30
N SER A 10 11.71 -22.28 -19.27
CA SER A 10 10.55 -22.39 -18.38
C SER A 10 10.29 -21.09 -17.61
N LEU A 11 11.34 -20.39 -17.14
CA LEU A 11 11.20 -19.11 -16.45
C LEU A 11 10.70 -18.01 -17.40
N SER A 12 11.20 -17.97 -18.64
CA SER A 12 10.74 -17.02 -19.64
C SER A 12 9.25 -17.17 -19.94
N LEU A 13 8.80 -18.41 -20.14
CA LEU A 13 7.38 -18.72 -20.40
C LEU A 13 6.48 -18.34 -19.21
N LEU A 14 6.95 -18.57 -17.98
CA LEU A 14 6.24 -18.15 -16.78
C LEU A 14 6.10 -16.62 -16.71
N MET A 15 7.19 -15.89 -16.97
CA MET A 15 7.16 -14.42 -16.96
C MET A 15 6.25 -13.85 -18.03
N GLU A 16 6.24 -14.43 -19.23
CA GLU A 16 5.31 -14.03 -20.31
C GLU A 16 3.86 -14.18 -19.86
N THR A 17 3.52 -15.33 -19.25
CA THR A 17 2.18 -15.61 -18.75
C THR A 17 1.78 -14.63 -17.64
N LEU A 18 2.67 -14.35 -16.68
CA LEU A 18 2.39 -13.41 -15.59
C LEU A 18 2.21 -11.97 -16.10
N ASN A 19 3.03 -11.54 -17.06
CA ASN A 19 2.96 -10.20 -17.65
C ASN A 19 1.69 -9.96 -18.48
N ALA A 20 1.04 -11.03 -18.96
CA ALA A 20 -0.25 -10.96 -19.64
C ALA A 20 -1.44 -10.79 -18.69
N THR A 21 -1.21 -10.76 -17.37
CA THR A 21 -2.26 -10.67 -16.34
C THR A 21 -2.07 -9.45 -15.44
N THR A 22 -3.07 -9.16 -14.60
CA THR A 22 -2.93 -8.20 -13.51
C THR A 22 -2.31 -8.89 -12.28
N PRO A 23 -1.09 -8.51 -11.86
CA PRO A 23 -0.40 -9.20 -10.79
C PRO A 23 -0.92 -8.79 -9.41
N HIS A 24 -1.07 -9.78 -8.52
CA HIS A 24 -1.32 -9.59 -7.09
C HIS A 24 -0.19 -10.23 -6.29
N TYR A 25 0.46 -9.46 -5.41
CA TYR A 25 1.64 -9.92 -4.68
C TYR A 25 1.32 -10.25 -3.23
N VAL A 26 1.70 -11.44 -2.79
CA VAL A 26 1.64 -11.88 -1.39
C VAL A 26 3.06 -12.08 -0.86
N ARG A 27 3.37 -11.49 0.30
CA ARG A 27 4.66 -11.65 0.98
C ARG A 27 4.46 -12.41 2.29
N CYS A 28 4.98 -13.62 2.35
CA CYS A 28 4.97 -14.42 3.58
C CYS A 28 6.10 -13.94 4.51
N ILE A 29 5.81 -13.80 5.80
CA ILE A 29 6.77 -13.40 6.82
C ILE A 29 6.80 -14.47 7.91
N LYS A 30 7.99 -14.98 8.21
CA LYS A 30 8.17 -15.96 9.28
C LYS A 30 8.31 -15.23 10.62
N PRO A 31 7.58 -15.64 11.68
CA PRO A 31 7.63 -14.96 12.97
C PRO A 31 8.91 -15.27 13.75
N ASN A 32 9.52 -16.44 13.55
CA ASN A 32 10.79 -16.87 14.17
C ASN A 32 11.46 -17.94 13.29
N ASP A 33 12.77 -18.16 13.44
CA ASP A 33 13.49 -19.16 12.64
C ASP A 33 13.33 -20.60 13.16
N GLU A 34 13.09 -20.76 14.47
CA GLU A 34 12.93 -22.06 15.16
C GLU A 34 11.61 -22.79 14.84
N LYS A 35 10.70 -22.14 14.09
CA LYS A 35 9.36 -22.68 13.73
C LYS A 35 8.50 -22.97 14.96
N LEU A 36 8.73 -22.26 16.06
CA LEU A 36 7.95 -22.41 17.27
C LEU A 36 6.62 -21.63 17.16
N PRO A 37 5.49 -22.21 17.60
CA PRO A 37 4.23 -21.48 17.65
C PRO A 37 4.30 -20.41 18.75
N PHE A 38 3.58 -19.30 18.57
CA PHE A 38 3.46 -18.19 19.53
C PHE A 38 4.76 -17.41 19.86
N GLU A 39 5.89 -17.79 19.29
CA GLU A 39 7.16 -17.06 19.40
C GLU A 39 7.30 -16.01 18.29
N TYR A 40 7.72 -14.80 18.64
CA TYR A 40 7.86 -13.68 17.71
C TYR A 40 9.21 -12.97 17.88
N ASP A 41 10.02 -13.02 16.82
CA ASP A 41 11.27 -12.29 16.71
C ASP A 41 11.09 -11.04 15.82
N SER A 42 10.99 -9.90 16.49
CA SER A 42 10.85 -8.60 15.82
C SER A 42 12.03 -8.25 14.91
N GLY A 43 13.26 -8.59 15.32
CA GLY A 43 14.47 -8.29 14.55
C GLY A 43 14.48 -9.07 13.25
N ARG A 44 14.14 -10.36 13.32
CA ARG A 44 14.03 -11.23 12.14
C ARG A 44 12.92 -10.81 11.20
N VAL A 45 11.77 -10.38 11.72
CA VAL A 45 10.66 -9.87 10.91
C VAL A 45 11.04 -8.57 10.19
N VAL A 46 11.67 -7.62 10.87
CA VAL A 46 12.12 -6.36 10.24
C VAL A 46 13.15 -6.62 9.14
N GLN A 47 14.07 -7.57 9.32
CA GLN A 47 15.02 -7.96 8.28
C GLN A 47 14.30 -8.50 7.04
N GLN A 48 13.31 -9.37 7.21
CA GLN A 48 12.51 -9.89 6.10
C GLN A 48 11.73 -8.77 5.39
N LEU A 49 11.12 -7.85 6.13
CA LEU A 49 10.39 -6.71 5.54
C LEU A 49 11.29 -5.81 4.68
N ARG A 50 12.55 -5.62 5.08
CA ARG A 50 13.57 -4.91 4.29
C ARG A 50 13.98 -5.73 3.05
N ALA A 51 14.35 -6.99 3.24
CA ALA A 51 14.86 -7.86 2.17
C ALA A 51 13.81 -8.15 1.08
N CYS A 52 12.54 -8.32 1.47
CA CYS A 52 11.43 -8.53 0.54
C CYS A 52 10.88 -7.23 -0.09
N GLY A 53 11.49 -6.08 0.23
CA GLY A 53 11.12 -4.78 -0.33
C GLY A 53 9.80 -4.21 0.17
N VAL A 54 9.20 -4.76 1.23
CA VAL A 54 7.88 -4.31 1.73
C VAL A 54 7.95 -2.85 2.19
N LEU A 55 8.99 -2.49 2.95
CA LEU A 55 9.17 -1.11 3.42
C LEU A 55 9.44 -0.15 2.26
N GLU A 56 10.15 -0.61 1.23
CA GLU A 56 10.45 0.18 0.05
C GLU A 56 9.20 0.42 -0.80
N THR A 57 8.36 -0.60 -0.99
CA THR A 57 7.05 -0.45 -1.64
C THR A 57 6.19 0.56 -0.91
N ILE A 58 6.10 0.49 0.43
CA ILE A 58 5.36 1.46 1.24
C ILE A 58 5.91 2.87 1.03
N ARG A 59 7.24 3.04 1.03
CA ARG A 59 7.90 4.33 0.82
C ARG A 59 7.57 4.93 -0.55
N ILE A 60 7.65 4.14 -1.62
CA ILE A 60 7.31 4.58 -2.98
C ILE A 60 5.82 4.94 -3.08
N SER A 61 4.94 4.09 -2.51
CA SER A 61 3.51 4.37 -2.47
C SER A 61 3.19 5.66 -1.71
N ALA A 62 3.87 5.94 -0.60
CA ALA A 62 3.70 7.16 0.19
C ALA A 62 4.02 8.44 -0.60
N GLN A 63 5.02 8.41 -1.48
CA GLN A 63 5.37 9.53 -2.36
C GLN A 63 4.30 9.82 -3.42
N SER A 64 3.39 8.86 -3.68
CA SER A 64 2.38 8.93 -4.74
C SER A 64 0.98 9.33 -4.25
N TYR A 65 0.87 9.83 -3.01
CA TYR A 65 -0.40 10.09 -2.30
C TYR A 65 -1.27 8.82 -2.25
N PRO A 66 -0.91 7.82 -1.44
CA PRO A 66 -1.52 6.49 -1.46
C PRO A 66 -2.99 6.53 -0.99
N SER A 67 -3.33 7.47 -0.11
CA SER A 67 -4.70 7.69 0.36
C SER A 67 -5.39 8.72 -0.54
N ARG A 68 -6.14 8.24 -1.52
CA ARG A 68 -7.00 9.08 -2.38
C ARG A 68 -8.43 8.99 -1.89
N TRP A 69 -8.95 10.11 -1.43
CA TRP A 69 -10.33 10.25 -0.98
C TRP A 69 -11.08 11.07 -2.01
N THR A 70 -12.28 10.64 -2.38
CA THR A 70 -13.20 11.52 -3.10
C THR A 70 -13.64 12.65 -2.18
N TYR A 71 -14.04 13.80 -2.76
CA TYR A 71 -14.58 14.91 -1.97
C TYR A 71 -15.79 14.49 -1.13
N ILE A 72 -16.59 13.53 -1.61
CA ILE A 72 -17.76 13.03 -0.89
C ILE A 72 -17.35 12.21 0.33
N GLU A 73 -16.38 11.30 0.19
CA GLU A 73 -15.87 10.49 1.30
C GLU A 73 -15.19 11.35 2.37
N PHE A 74 -14.37 12.31 1.93
CA PHE A 74 -13.74 13.28 2.83
C PHE A 74 -14.81 14.09 3.57
N TYR A 75 -15.77 14.67 2.84
CA TYR A 75 -16.85 15.46 3.44
C TYR A 75 -17.65 14.65 4.45
N SER A 76 -18.07 13.43 4.07
CA SER A 76 -18.84 12.54 4.95
C SER A 76 -18.08 12.25 6.24
N ARG A 77 -16.80 11.87 6.14
CA ARG A 77 -15.98 11.50 7.30
C ARG A 77 -15.64 12.69 8.21
N TYR A 78 -15.35 13.85 7.64
CA TYR A 78 -14.84 15.01 8.38
C TYR A 78 -15.88 16.10 8.62
N SER A 79 -17.13 15.92 8.19
CA SER A 79 -18.24 16.85 8.41
C SER A 79 -18.42 17.24 9.88
N ILE A 80 -18.15 16.33 10.81
CA ILE A 80 -18.20 16.60 12.26
C ILE A 80 -17.15 17.62 12.74
N LEU A 81 -16.07 17.83 11.98
CA LEU A 81 -15.03 18.82 12.27
C LEU A 81 -15.30 20.18 11.58
N MET A 82 -16.40 20.29 10.83
CA MET A 82 -16.75 21.48 10.06
C MET A 82 -17.74 22.34 10.85
N SER A 83 -17.54 23.66 10.82
CA SER A 83 -18.55 24.58 11.33
C SER A 83 -19.75 24.68 10.37
N HIS A 84 -20.91 25.09 10.88
CA HIS A 84 -22.11 25.31 10.06
C HIS A 84 -21.90 26.33 8.91
N VAL A 85 -20.89 27.20 9.04
CA VAL A 85 -20.51 28.21 8.03
C VAL A 85 -19.68 27.60 6.89
N GLU A 86 -18.95 26.52 7.16
CA GLU A 86 -18.10 25.83 6.17
C GLU A 86 -18.86 24.73 5.42
N ALA A 87 -19.88 24.16 6.04
CA ALA A 87 -20.69 23.06 5.51
C ALA A 87 -21.70 23.53 4.45
N ASP A 88 -21.19 23.93 3.28
CA ASP A 88 -22.02 24.11 2.09
C ASP A 88 -22.23 22.75 1.40
N PHE A 89 -23.48 22.31 1.37
CA PHE A 89 -23.87 21.06 0.72
C PHE A 89 -23.79 21.12 -0.81
N ASN A 90 -23.82 22.34 -1.39
CA ASN A 90 -23.83 22.55 -2.84
C ASN A 90 -22.42 22.51 -3.44
N ASP A 91 -21.38 22.93 -2.69
CA ASP A 91 -19.99 22.87 -3.14
C ASP A 91 -19.08 22.13 -2.14
N LYS A 92 -19.22 20.79 -2.12
CA LYS A 92 -18.38 19.89 -1.32
C LYS A 92 -16.90 20.04 -1.62
N LYS A 93 -16.52 20.40 -2.85
CA LYS A 93 -15.12 20.56 -3.25
C LYS A 93 -14.51 21.77 -2.57
N GLN A 94 -15.21 22.90 -2.59
CA GLN A 94 -14.76 24.12 -1.94
C GLN A 94 -14.76 23.97 -0.41
N THR A 95 -15.78 23.32 0.17
CA THR A 95 -15.79 23.01 1.60
C THR A 95 -14.58 22.15 2.01
N CYS A 96 -14.26 21.08 1.26
CA CYS A 96 -13.08 20.27 1.55
C CYS A 96 -11.79 21.11 1.53
N LYS A 97 -11.64 22.02 0.55
CA LYS A 97 -10.48 22.91 0.48
C LYS A 97 -10.37 23.85 1.67
N ASN A 98 -11.47 24.51 2.05
CA ASN A 98 -11.50 25.45 3.17
C ASN A 98 -11.13 24.74 4.48
N VAL A 99 -11.72 23.56 4.71
CA VAL A 99 -11.46 22.76 5.92
C VAL A 99 -10.02 22.26 5.95
N LEU A 100 -9.47 21.81 4.82
CA LEU A 100 -8.07 21.40 4.72
C LEU A 100 -7.10 22.57 4.97
N GLN A 101 -7.38 23.76 4.44
CA GLN A 101 -6.57 24.95 4.69
C GLN A 101 -6.53 25.32 6.18
N ARG A 102 -7.65 25.21 6.88
CA ARG A 102 -7.73 25.49 8.32
C ARG A 102 -7.04 24.44 9.18
N LEU A 103 -7.14 23.16 8.83
CA LEU A 103 -6.66 22.05 9.67
C LEU A 103 -5.16 21.73 9.48
N ILE A 104 -4.55 22.14 8.36
CA ILE A 104 -3.17 21.80 7.99
C ILE A 104 -2.22 23.01 8.12
N GLN A 105 -2.74 24.21 8.41
CA GLN A 105 -1.93 25.39 8.76
C GLN A 105 -1.48 25.38 10.22
#